data_AF-A0AAU7TE39-F1
#
_entry.id   AF-A0AAU7TE39-F1
#
_cell.length_a   1.000
_cell.length_b   1.000
_cell.length_c   1.000
_cell.angle_alpha   90.00
_cell.angle_beta   90.00
_cell.angle_gamma   90.00
#
_symmetry.space_group_name_H-M   'P 1'
#
loop_
_entity.id
_entity.type
_entity.pdbx_description
1 polymer ?
#
loop_
_entity_poly.entity_id
_entity_poly.type
_entity_poly.pdbx_seq_one_letter_code
_entity_poly.pdbx_strand_id
1 'polypeptide(L)' 'MICGLTGADPVFRGAADFDLELLEARTLDGHTQELTYRPRLR' A
#
# COMPACT_ATOMS: atom_id res chain seq x y z
N MET A 1 1.31 -4.51 7.75
CA MET A 1 2.75 -4.28 7.47
C MET A 1 3.00 -4.77 6.05
N ILE A 2 3.35 -3.87 5.12
CA ILE A 2 3.78 -4.28 3.76
C ILE A 2 5.30 -4.45 3.81
N CYS A 3 5.71 -5.70 3.83
CA CYS A 3 7.10 -6.12 3.87
C CYS A 3 7.61 -6.36 2.44
N GLY A 4 8.84 -5.94 2.15
CA GLY A 4 9.48 -6.28 0.88
C GLY A 4 9.87 -7.75 0.80
N LEU A 5 10.58 -8.13 -0.27
CA LEU A 5 10.97 -9.50 -0.60
C LEU A 5 11.61 -10.29 0.56
N THR A 6 12.34 -9.61 1.45
CA THR A 6 13.06 -10.23 2.57
C THR A 6 12.37 -10.02 3.93
N GLY A 7 11.30 -9.24 3.99
CA GLY A 7 10.59 -8.89 5.23
C GLY A 7 11.40 -8.10 6.27
N ALA A 8 12.67 -7.81 5.99
CA ALA A 8 13.59 -7.16 6.92
C ALA A 8 13.29 -5.66 7.13
N ASP A 9 12.75 -4.99 6.10
CA ASP A 9 12.42 -3.58 6.12
C ASP A 9 11.02 -3.30 5.56
N PRO A 10 10.22 -2.44 6.21
CA PRO A 10 8.95 -1.97 5.64
C PRO A 10 9.24 -1.15 4.38
N VAL A 11 8.57 -1.49 3.27
CA VAL A 11 8.66 -0.73 2.02
C VAL A 11 8.09 0.68 2.20
N PHE A 12 7.11 0.81 3.09
CA PHE A 12 6.54 2.10 3.49
C PHE A 12 6.77 2.33 4.99
N ARG A 13 7.92 2.89 5.36
CA ARG A 13 8.11 3.47 6.70
C ARG A 13 7.24 4.75 6.79
N GLY A 14 6.14 4.70 7.55
CA GLY A 14 5.25 5.85 7.76
C GLY A 14 3.83 5.72 7.21
N ALA A 15 3.48 4.64 6.48
CA ALA A 15 2.10 4.43 6.01
C ALA A 15 1.07 4.22 7.14
N ALA A 16 1.53 4.01 8.38
CA ALA A 16 0.64 3.86 9.53
C ALA A 16 0.03 5.20 10.01
N ASP A 17 0.68 6.33 9.71
CA ASP A 17 0.24 7.65 10.18
C ASP A 17 -0.62 8.42 9.15
N PHE A 18 -0.74 7.92 7.93
CA PHE A 18 -1.62 8.50 6.91
C PHE A 18 -2.97 7.76 6.93
N ASP A 19 -4.04 8.50 7.17
CA ASP A 19 -5.39 8.00 6.85
C ASP A 19 -5.47 7.87 5.33
N LEU A 20 -5.43 6.64 4.82
CA LEU A 20 -5.49 6.35 3.39
C LEU A 20 -6.91 6.01 2.97
N GLU A 21 -7.36 6.62 1.87
CA GLU A 21 -8.59 6.21 1.19
C GLU A 21 -8.24 5.43 -0.07
N LEU A 22 -8.74 4.21 -0.16
CA LEU A 22 -8.65 3.40 -1.36
C LEU A 22 -9.56 3.98 -2.43
N LEU A 23 -8.97 4.36 -3.56
CA LEU A 23 -9.68 4.86 -4.73
C LEU A 23 -9.94 3.76 -5.75
N GLU A 24 -8.97 2.87 -5.94
CA GLU A 24 -9.04 1.81 -6.94
C GLU A 24 -8.26 0.57 -6.46
N ALA A 25 -8.81 -0.60 -6.73
CA ALA A 25 -8.15 -1.88 -6.57
C ALA A 25 -8.34 -2.70 -7.83
N ARG A 26 -7.23 -3.15 -8.43
CA ARG A 26 -7.26 -4.03 -9.60
C ARG A 26 -6.23 -5.14 -9.48
N THR A 27 -6.58 -6.30 -10.05
CA THR A 27 -5.66 -7.42 -10.23
C THR A 27 -5.01 -7.28 -11.61
N LEU A 28 -3.72 -6.99 -11.61
CA LEU A 28 -2.88 -7.15 -12.79
C LEU A 28 -2.46 -8.62 -12.88
N ASP A 29 -2.34 -9.17 -14.09
CA ASP A 29 -1.79 -10.51 -14.41
C ASP A 29 -2.37 -11.74 -13.68
N GLY A 30 -3.39 -11.57 -12.84
CA GLY A 30 -4.01 -12.62 -12.02
C GLY A 30 -3.31 -12.88 -10.68
N HIS A 31 -2.12 -12.31 -10.47
CA HIS A 31 -1.31 -12.55 -9.27
C HIS A 31 -0.79 -11.26 -8.60
N THR A 32 -0.86 -10.12 -9.29
CA THR A 32 -0.39 -8.83 -8.78
C THR A 32 -1.58 -7.92 -8.41
N GLN A 33 -1.61 -7.42 -7.18
CA GLN A 33 -2.59 -6.40 -6.77
C GLN A 33 -2.02 -5.00 -6.93
N GLU A 34 -2.69 -4.16 -7.71
CA GLU A 34 -2.42 -2.73 -7.78
C GLU A 34 -3.51 -1.97 -7.02
N LEU A 35 -3.09 -1.14 -6.06
CA LEU A 35 -3.97 -0.41 -5.15
C LEU A 35 -3.61 1.08 -5.21
N THR A 36 -4.56 1.92 -5.63
CA THR A 36 -4.39 3.37 -5.69
C THR A 36 -5.03 4.02 -4.48
N TYR A 37 -4.24 4.78 -3.72
CA TYR A 37 -4.69 5.49 -2.52
C TYR A 37 -4.52 6.99 -2.67
N ARG A 38 -5.41 7.76 -2.05
CA ARG A 38 -5.17 9.18 -1.75
C ARG A 38 -4.91 9.39 -0.26
N PRO A 39 -3.92 10.21 0.12
CA PRO A 39 -3.78 10.65 1.50
C PRO A 39 -4.97 11.51 1.91
N ARG A 40 -5.51 11.27 3.10
CA ARG A 40 -6.34 12.24 3.81
C ARG A 40 -5.46 13.00 4.79
N LEU A 41 -5.45 14.33 4.69
CA LEU A 41 -4.93 15.18 5.76
C LEU A 41 -5.90 15.07 6.93
N ARG A 42 -5.39 14.68 8.10
CA ARG A 42 -6.05 14.94 9.37
C ARG A 42 -5.71 16.34 9.84
#